data_AF-A0A196LDF7-F1
#
_entry.id   AF-A0A196LDF7-F1
#
_cell.length_a   1.000
_cell.length_b   1.000
_cell.length_c   1.000
_cell.angle_alpha   90.00
_cell.angle_beta   90.00
_cell.angle_gamma   90.00
#
_symmetry.space_group_name_H-M   'P 1'
#
loop_
_entity.id
_entity.type
_entity.pdbx_description
1 polymer ?
#
loop_
_entity_poly.entity_id
_entity_poly.type
_entity_poly.pdbx_seq_one_letter_code
_entity_poly.pdbx_strand_id
1 'polypeptide(L)'
;MNSRTALSRPAAVAAVAAIMLMALVIGTIVFVGQQSSAVASPPVTRAALSAADGVITEEGAVSVYDETPAVSNLDPELLAAVRAAAEAARQDDVPMHVNSGWRSAAYQQVLQQEAVEQYGSAEEAARWVATPENSEHVSGDAVDLGPLAAQDWLAQRGAEFGLCQIYANERWHFELRPAAVANGCPLMYENPTTDPRTQR
;
A
#
# COMPACT_ATOMS: atom_id res chain seq x y z
N MET A 1 25.53 61.06 52.31
CA MET A 1 24.56 60.12 52.90
C MET A 1 24.25 59.06 51.85
N ASN A 2 24.85 57.88 51.97
CA ASN A 2 24.65 56.77 51.02
C ASN A 2 23.51 55.88 51.52
N SER A 3 22.32 56.02 50.94
CA SER A 3 21.18 55.16 51.23
C SER A 3 21.34 53.84 50.51
N ARG A 4 21.79 52.80 51.22
CA ARG A 4 21.72 51.41 50.76
C ARG A 4 20.27 50.92 50.96
N THR A 5 19.55 50.73 49.86
CA THR A 5 18.24 50.08 49.83
C THR A 5 18.41 48.60 50.18
N ALA A 6 18.04 48.23 51.41
CA ALA A 6 17.95 46.83 51.82
C ALA A 6 16.69 46.22 51.21
N LEU A 7 16.85 45.28 50.28
CA LEU A 7 15.74 44.46 49.81
C LEU A 7 15.20 43.64 50.98
N SER A 8 13.90 43.75 51.25
CA SER A 8 13.22 42.95 52.24
C SER A 8 13.18 41.48 51.79
N ARG A 9 13.36 40.55 52.74
CA ARG A 9 13.38 39.09 52.54
C ARG A 9 12.26 38.52 51.63
N PRO A 10 11.01 39.02 51.60
CA PRO A 10 10.00 38.52 50.67
C PRO A 10 10.25 38.88 49.20
N ALA A 11 10.91 40.00 48.91
CA ALA A 11 11.20 40.43 47.54
C ALA A 11 12.30 39.57 46.89
N ALA A 12 13.27 39.10 47.67
CA ALA A 12 14.32 38.21 47.19
C ALA A 12 13.80 36.80 46.84
N VAL A 13 12.83 36.28 47.60
CA VAL A 13 12.23 34.95 47.36
C VAL A 13 11.37 34.95 46.08
N ALA A 14 10.60 36.01 45.84
CA ALA A 14 9.79 36.15 44.63
C ALA A 14 10.66 36.25 43.35
N ALA A 15 11.79 36.95 43.43
CA ALA A 15 12.72 37.08 42.30
C ALA A 15 13.38 35.75 41.92
N VAL A 16 13.79 34.94 42.90
CA VAL A 16 14.40 33.62 42.66
C VAL A 16 13.37 32.63 42.09
N ALA A 17 12.12 32.65 42.59
CA ALA A 17 11.04 31.83 42.06
C ALA A 17 10.71 32.16 40.59
N ALA A 18 10.68 33.45 40.22
CA ALA A 18 10.44 33.89 38.85
C ALA A 18 11.58 33.48 37.88
N ILE A 19 12.84 33.51 38.33
CA ILE A 19 14.00 33.09 37.53
C ILE A 19 13.98 31.57 37.30
N MET A 20 13.64 30.78 38.33
CA MET A 20 13.50 29.32 38.21
C MET A 20 12.36 28.92 37.25
N LEU A 21 11.21 29.63 37.30
CA LEU A 21 10.09 29.43 36.37
C LEU A 21 10.46 29.78 34.92
N MET A 22 11.17 30.89 34.69
CA MET A 22 11.66 31.23 33.35
C MET A 22 12.68 30.21 32.82
N ALA A 23 13.59 29.72 33.66
CA ALA A 23 14.54 28.68 33.27
C ALA A 23 13.85 27.35 32.90
N LEU A 24 12.77 26.98 33.60
CA LEU A 24 11.97 25.80 33.30
C LEU A 24 11.18 25.92 31.97
N VAL A 25 10.65 27.11 31.68
CA VAL A 25 9.95 27.40 30.41
C VAL A 25 10.92 27.43 29.22
N ILE A 26 12.12 28.01 29.38
CA ILE A 26 13.13 28.01 28.32
C ILE A 26 13.68 26.60 28.06
N GLY A 27 13.89 25.80 29.13
CA GLY A 27 14.35 24.40 29.00
C GLY A 27 13.36 23.49 28.27
N THR A 28 12.05 23.71 28.46
CA THR A 28 10.99 22.95 27.79
C THR A 28 10.84 23.31 26.30
N ILE A 29 11.04 24.58 25.92
CA ILE A 29 11.01 25.01 24.51
C ILE A 29 12.19 24.41 23.72
N VAL A 30 13.37 24.32 24.31
CA VAL A 30 14.56 23.74 23.63
C VAL A 30 14.45 22.21 23.48
N PHE A 31 13.84 21.52 24.45
CA PHE A 31 13.67 20.05 24.38
C PHE A 31 12.60 19.62 23.37
N VAL A 32 11.55 20.42 23.14
CA VAL A 32 10.54 20.16 22.11
C VAL A 32 11.10 20.41 20.69
N GLY A 33 11.97 21.40 20.52
CA GLY A 33 12.55 21.74 19.22
C GLY A 33 13.53 20.71 18.64
N GLN A 34 14.13 19.85 19.48
CA GLN A 34 15.12 18.85 19.04
C GLN A 34 14.51 17.50 18.60
N GLN A 35 13.22 17.25 18.86
CA GLN A 35 12.60 15.95 18.54
C GLN A 35 12.02 15.85 17.13
N SER A 36 12.07 16.93 16.34
CA SER A 36 11.57 16.96 14.96
C SER A 36 12.74 16.94 13.97
N SER A 37 13.46 15.83 13.94
CA SER A 37 14.35 15.51 12.82
C SER A 37 14.28 14.02 12.56
N ALA A 38 13.06 13.52 12.34
CA ALA A 38 12.92 12.37 11.46
C ALA A 38 13.39 12.85 10.08
N VAL A 39 14.59 12.46 9.68
CA VAL A 39 15.05 12.65 8.31
C VAL A 39 14.09 11.84 7.46
N ALA A 40 13.09 12.50 6.88
CA ALA A 40 12.22 11.89 5.89
C ALA A 40 13.13 11.33 4.80
N SER A 41 13.08 10.03 4.57
CA SER A 41 13.74 9.44 3.42
C SER A 41 13.22 10.18 2.17
N PRO A 42 14.08 10.50 1.19
CA PRO A 42 13.62 11.14 -0.02
C PRO A 42 12.45 10.33 -0.59
N PRO A 43 11.35 10.98 -1.01
CA PRO A 43 10.21 10.24 -1.57
C PRO A 43 10.70 9.41 -2.76
N VAL A 44 10.43 8.11 -2.74
CA VAL A 44 10.62 7.27 -3.92
C VAL A 44 9.71 7.85 -5.00
N THR A 45 10.25 8.09 -6.19
CA THR A 45 9.48 8.64 -7.31
C THR A 45 9.29 7.55 -8.36
N ARG A 46 8.24 7.65 -9.17
CA ARG A 46 7.98 6.72 -10.28
C ARG A 46 9.19 6.57 -11.22
N ALA A 47 9.97 7.64 -11.42
CA ALA A 47 11.17 7.63 -12.26
C ALA A 47 12.32 6.77 -11.72
N ALA A 48 12.32 6.44 -10.43
CA ALA A 48 13.33 5.59 -9.81
C ALA A 48 12.97 4.08 -9.85
N LEU A 49 11.72 3.75 -10.19
CA LEU A 49 11.22 2.38 -10.21
C LEU A 49 11.58 1.69 -11.53
N SER A 50 11.71 0.36 -11.48
CA SER A 50 12.09 -0.46 -12.63
C SER A 50 11.31 -1.77 -12.68
N ALA A 51 11.60 -2.61 -13.68
CA ALA A 51 11.10 -3.99 -13.72
C ALA A 51 11.49 -4.80 -12.47
N ALA A 52 12.59 -4.45 -11.80
CA ALA A 52 12.99 -5.07 -10.52
C ALA A 52 11.97 -4.83 -9.40
N ASP A 53 11.20 -3.75 -9.49
CA ASP A 53 10.14 -3.38 -8.56
C ASP A 53 8.76 -3.95 -8.93
N GLY A 54 8.69 -4.74 -10.01
CA GLY A 54 7.43 -5.26 -10.55
C GLY A 54 6.71 -4.30 -11.50
N VAL A 55 7.37 -3.25 -11.99
CA VAL A 55 6.76 -2.30 -12.94
C VAL A 55 6.57 -2.96 -14.31
N ILE A 56 5.34 -2.89 -14.82
CA ILE A 56 4.95 -3.23 -16.19
C ILE A 56 4.57 -1.93 -16.88
N THR A 57 5.22 -1.60 -18.01
CA THR A 57 5.10 -0.28 -18.66
C THR A 57 4.17 -0.29 -19.87
N GLU A 58 3.93 -1.46 -20.45
CA GLU A 58 3.10 -1.65 -21.63
C GLU A 58 2.07 -2.75 -21.36
N GLU A 59 0.78 -2.43 -21.55
CA GLU A 59 -0.30 -3.42 -21.45
C GLU A 59 -0.07 -4.55 -22.47
N GLY A 60 -0.29 -5.80 -22.05
CA GLY A 60 -0.08 -6.96 -22.89
C GLY A 60 1.39 -7.38 -23.09
N ALA A 61 2.37 -6.64 -22.57
CA ALA A 61 3.78 -6.95 -22.76
C ALA A 61 4.28 -8.12 -21.88
N VAL A 62 3.60 -8.42 -20.77
CA VAL A 62 4.01 -9.46 -19.82
C VAL A 62 3.00 -10.61 -19.82
N SER A 63 3.48 -11.80 -20.17
CA SER A 63 2.70 -13.04 -20.10
C SER A 63 2.73 -13.64 -18.69
N VAL A 64 1.77 -14.51 -18.38
CA VAL A 64 1.74 -15.28 -17.12
C VAL A 64 2.89 -16.31 -17.01
N TYR A 65 3.65 -16.51 -18.08
CA TYR A 65 4.77 -17.44 -18.18
C TYR A 65 6.13 -16.75 -18.17
N ASP A 66 6.15 -15.42 -18.14
CA ASP A 66 7.41 -14.68 -18.12
C ASP A 66 8.08 -14.78 -16.75
N GLU A 67 9.39 -14.64 -16.74
CA GLU A 67 10.22 -14.71 -15.51
C GLU A 67 10.59 -13.29 -15.03
N THR A 68 9.72 -12.32 -15.27
CA THR A 68 9.89 -10.96 -14.74
C THR A 68 9.55 -10.94 -13.24
N PRO A 69 10.11 -10.02 -12.44
CA PRO A 69 9.79 -9.94 -11.01
C PRO A 69 8.30 -9.79 -10.71
N ALA A 70 7.53 -9.14 -11.59
CA ALA A 70 6.07 -9.05 -11.46
C ALA A 70 5.38 -10.43 -11.47
N VAL A 71 5.96 -11.43 -12.11
CA VAL A 71 5.41 -12.80 -12.21
C VAL A 71 6.16 -13.76 -11.29
N SER A 72 7.48 -13.73 -11.29
CA SER A 72 8.32 -14.70 -10.55
C SER A 72 8.25 -14.56 -9.03
N ASN A 73 7.82 -13.39 -8.53
CA ASN A 73 7.69 -13.12 -7.09
C ASN A 73 6.23 -13.29 -6.60
N LEU A 74 5.30 -13.72 -7.44
CA LEU A 74 3.98 -14.14 -6.99
C LEU A 74 4.11 -15.38 -6.08
N ASP A 75 3.13 -15.56 -5.20
CA ASP A 75 3.00 -16.80 -4.45
C ASP A 75 2.97 -17.99 -5.45
N PRO A 76 3.78 -19.04 -5.23
CA PRO A 76 3.88 -20.15 -6.18
C PRO A 76 2.56 -20.89 -6.44
N GLU A 77 1.67 -20.97 -5.44
CA GLU A 77 0.35 -21.60 -5.62
C GLU A 77 -0.57 -20.70 -6.44
N LEU A 78 -0.54 -19.38 -6.19
CA LEU A 78 -1.25 -18.42 -7.03
C LEU A 78 -0.77 -18.49 -8.49
N LEU A 79 0.55 -18.46 -8.71
CA LEU A 79 1.12 -18.51 -10.06
C LEU A 79 0.74 -19.82 -10.79
N ALA A 80 0.72 -20.94 -10.07
CA ALA A 80 0.28 -22.22 -10.62
C ALA A 80 -1.20 -22.17 -11.04
N ALA A 81 -2.07 -21.61 -10.21
CA ALA A 81 -3.50 -21.44 -10.52
C ALA A 81 -3.72 -20.52 -11.72
N VAL A 82 -3.02 -19.38 -11.77
CA VAL A 82 -3.06 -18.43 -12.90
C VAL A 82 -2.64 -19.10 -14.20
N ARG A 83 -1.53 -19.85 -14.20
CA ARG A 83 -1.03 -20.57 -15.38
C ARG A 83 -1.99 -21.67 -15.85
N ALA A 84 -2.67 -22.35 -14.92
CA ALA A 84 -3.69 -23.34 -15.25
C ALA A 84 -4.94 -22.69 -15.87
N ALA A 85 -5.41 -21.58 -15.29
CA ALA A 85 -6.52 -20.81 -15.83
C ALA A 85 -6.20 -20.23 -17.22
N ALA A 86 -4.97 -19.72 -17.41
CA ALA A 86 -4.51 -19.19 -18.69
C ALA A 86 -4.51 -20.25 -19.80
N GLU A 87 -4.08 -21.49 -19.50
CA GLU A 87 -4.11 -22.57 -20.48
C GLU A 87 -5.54 -22.97 -20.86
N ALA A 88 -6.45 -23.02 -19.89
CA ALA A 88 -7.86 -23.30 -20.17
C ALA A 88 -8.52 -22.17 -20.97
N ALA A 89 -8.29 -20.91 -20.59
CA ALA A 89 -8.84 -19.75 -21.29
C ALA A 89 -8.33 -19.67 -22.75
N ARG A 90 -7.08 -20.07 -23.00
CA ARG A 90 -6.52 -20.15 -24.36
C ARG A 90 -7.25 -21.18 -25.24
N GLN A 91 -7.78 -22.27 -24.67
CA GLN A 91 -8.59 -23.25 -25.41
C GLN A 91 -9.96 -22.69 -25.81
N ASP A 92 -10.42 -21.64 -25.11
CA ASP A 92 -11.62 -20.88 -25.42
C ASP A 92 -11.34 -19.61 -26.25
N ASP A 93 -10.13 -19.48 -26.82
CA ASP A 93 -9.65 -18.30 -27.57
C ASP A 93 -9.63 -16.98 -26.74
N VAL A 94 -9.44 -17.10 -25.42
CA VAL A 94 -9.34 -15.97 -24.48
C VAL A 94 -7.93 -15.90 -23.87
N PRO A 95 -6.92 -15.38 -24.59
CA PRO A 95 -5.59 -15.20 -24.02
C PRO A 95 -5.60 -14.15 -22.90
N MET A 96 -4.73 -14.31 -21.91
CA MET A 96 -4.56 -13.37 -20.80
C MET A 96 -3.10 -12.93 -20.62
N HIS A 97 -2.92 -11.75 -20.05
CA HIS A 97 -1.64 -11.15 -19.71
C HIS A 97 -1.71 -10.51 -18.31
N VAL A 98 -0.54 -10.23 -17.74
CA VAL A 98 -0.41 -9.59 -16.43
C VAL A 98 -0.35 -8.08 -16.62
N ASN A 99 -1.30 -7.37 -16.03
CA ASN A 99 -1.28 -5.90 -15.94
C ASN A 99 -0.42 -5.44 -14.77
N SER A 100 -0.49 -6.18 -13.65
CA SER A 100 0.27 -5.92 -12.44
C SER A 100 0.29 -7.20 -11.60
N GLY A 101 1.46 -7.70 -11.24
CA GLY A 101 1.60 -8.89 -10.40
C GLY A 101 2.21 -8.51 -9.06
N TRP A 102 3.29 -9.18 -8.65
CA TRP A 102 4.04 -8.76 -7.49
C TRP A 102 4.59 -7.33 -7.66
N ARG A 103 4.56 -6.54 -6.59
CA ARG A 103 5.08 -5.17 -6.53
C ARG A 103 5.98 -5.00 -5.32
N SER A 104 7.07 -4.23 -5.46
CA SER A 104 7.85 -3.83 -4.29
C SER A 104 7.03 -2.87 -3.41
N ALA A 105 7.30 -2.84 -2.10
CA ALA A 105 6.67 -1.89 -1.18
C ALA A 105 6.91 -0.42 -1.60
N ALA A 106 8.07 -0.14 -2.19
CA ALA A 106 8.41 1.18 -2.72
C ALA A 106 7.53 1.54 -3.93
N TYR A 107 7.26 0.59 -4.83
CA TYR A 107 6.32 0.80 -5.93
C TYR A 107 4.90 1.01 -5.41
N GLN A 108 4.45 0.20 -4.45
CA GLN A 108 3.13 0.37 -3.83
C GLN A 108 2.98 1.76 -3.17
N GLN A 109 4.03 2.27 -2.53
CA GLN A 109 4.03 3.59 -1.90
C GLN A 109 3.86 4.70 -2.94
N VAL A 110 4.52 4.59 -4.09
CA VAL A 110 4.36 5.54 -5.21
C VAL A 110 2.93 5.53 -5.73
N LEU A 111 2.35 4.35 -5.97
CA LEU A 111 0.97 4.23 -6.45
C LEU A 111 -0.04 4.82 -5.46
N GLN A 112 0.18 4.64 -4.16
CA GLN A 112 -0.68 5.23 -3.14
C GLN A 112 -0.60 6.76 -3.18
N GLN A 113 0.60 7.34 -3.28
CA GLN A 113 0.78 8.79 -3.36
C GLN A 113 0.09 9.37 -4.60
N GLU A 114 0.25 8.73 -5.75
CA GLU A 114 -0.39 9.14 -6.99
C GLU A 114 -1.91 9.03 -6.92
N ALA A 115 -2.44 7.99 -6.26
CA ALA A 115 -3.87 7.87 -6.01
C ALA A 115 -4.38 8.99 -5.09
N VAL A 116 -3.62 9.40 -4.07
CA VAL A 116 -4.00 10.56 -3.22
C VAL A 116 -4.01 11.84 -4.03
N GLU A 117 -3.03 12.06 -4.90
CA GLU A 117 -3.00 13.21 -5.80
C GLU A 117 -4.19 13.20 -6.78
N GLN A 118 -4.56 12.02 -7.28
CA GLN A 118 -5.66 11.85 -8.23
C GLN A 118 -7.04 12.02 -7.59
N TYR A 119 -7.27 11.42 -6.42
CA TYR A 119 -8.58 11.37 -5.75
C TYR A 119 -8.76 12.44 -4.67
N GLY A 120 -7.70 13.17 -4.33
CA GLY A 120 -7.74 14.35 -3.46
C GLY A 120 -7.63 14.05 -1.96
N SER A 121 -7.72 12.80 -1.53
CA SER A 121 -7.50 12.41 -0.13
C SER A 121 -7.03 10.95 0.01
N ALA A 122 -6.43 10.64 1.16
CA ALA A 122 -6.03 9.27 1.50
C ALA A 122 -7.24 8.34 1.62
N GLU A 123 -8.35 8.84 2.15
CA GLU A 123 -9.59 8.10 2.33
C GLU A 123 -10.21 7.69 0.99
N GLU A 124 -10.30 8.60 0.01
CA GLU A 124 -10.82 8.26 -1.32
C GLU A 124 -9.84 7.39 -2.12
N ALA A 125 -8.53 7.63 -1.98
CA ALA A 125 -7.51 6.81 -2.63
C ALA A 125 -7.51 5.36 -2.13
N ALA A 126 -7.79 5.14 -0.85
CA ALA A 126 -7.84 3.80 -0.24
C ALA A 126 -8.92 2.89 -0.84
N ARG A 127 -9.88 3.44 -1.59
CA ARG A 127 -10.88 2.67 -2.35
C ARG A 127 -10.31 2.00 -3.60
N TRP A 128 -9.08 2.34 -3.99
CA TRP A 128 -8.45 1.87 -5.23
C TRP A 128 -7.02 1.36 -5.02
N VAL A 129 -6.30 1.90 -4.02
CA VAL A 129 -4.90 1.57 -3.78
C VAL A 129 -4.64 1.38 -2.29
N ALA A 130 -4.34 0.14 -1.89
CA ALA A 130 -3.95 -0.20 -0.53
C ALA A 130 -2.57 0.40 -0.16
N THR A 131 -2.30 0.49 1.15
CA THR A 131 -0.99 0.87 1.68
C THR A 131 0.08 -0.18 1.35
N PRO A 132 1.38 0.16 1.39
CA PRO A 132 2.46 -0.81 1.21
C PRO A 132 2.40 -2.00 2.18
N GLU A 133 1.98 -1.78 3.42
CA GLU A 133 1.96 -2.80 4.47
C GLU A 133 0.84 -3.84 4.26
N ASN A 134 -0.23 -3.44 3.59
CA ASN A 134 -1.47 -4.20 3.52
C ASN A 134 -1.87 -4.62 2.10
N SER A 135 -1.04 -4.34 1.09
CA SER A 135 -1.31 -4.71 -0.30
C SER A 135 -0.93 -6.17 -0.57
N GLU A 136 -1.90 -6.95 -1.05
CA GLU A 136 -1.69 -8.35 -1.42
C GLU A 136 -0.73 -8.50 -2.63
N HIS A 137 -0.53 -7.44 -3.43
CA HIS A 137 0.52 -7.45 -4.46
C HIS A 137 1.93 -7.37 -3.88
N VAL A 138 2.08 -6.79 -2.68
CA VAL A 138 3.40 -6.69 -2.01
C VAL A 138 3.78 -8.05 -1.42
N SER A 139 2.82 -8.79 -0.88
CA SER A 139 3.03 -10.16 -0.41
C SER A 139 3.11 -11.18 -1.56
N GLY A 140 2.62 -10.83 -2.76
CA GLY A 140 2.60 -11.72 -3.93
C GLY A 140 1.32 -12.57 -4.01
N ASP A 141 0.32 -12.28 -3.18
CA ASP A 141 -0.94 -13.02 -3.04
C ASP A 141 -2.05 -12.52 -3.99
N ALA A 142 -1.78 -11.49 -4.80
CA ALA A 142 -2.71 -10.93 -5.78
C ALA A 142 -2.07 -10.69 -7.16
N VAL A 143 -2.90 -10.73 -8.19
CA VAL A 143 -2.54 -10.44 -9.57
C VAL A 143 -3.68 -9.70 -10.30
N ASP A 144 -3.30 -8.70 -11.08
CA ASP A 144 -4.17 -7.95 -11.98
C ASP A 144 -4.02 -8.52 -13.40
N LEU A 145 -5.11 -9.06 -13.94
CA LEU A 145 -5.11 -9.74 -15.24
C LEU A 145 -5.89 -8.94 -16.29
N GLY A 146 -5.39 -8.96 -17.52
CA GLY A 146 -6.03 -8.42 -18.71
C GLY A 146 -6.04 -9.43 -19.86
N PRO A 147 -6.70 -9.13 -21.00
CA PRO A 147 -7.58 -7.98 -21.23
C PRO A 147 -8.99 -8.20 -20.63
N LEU A 148 -9.92 -7.28 -20.92
CA LEU A 148 -11.32 -7.34 -20.45
C LEU A 148 -12.00 -8.71 -20.65
N ALA A 149 -11.79 -9.32 -21.81
CA ALA A 149 -12.35 -10.64 -22.13
C ALA A 149 -11.83 -11.74 -21.20
N ALA A 150 -10.55 -11.69 -20.80
CA ALA A 150 -9.99 -12.62 -19.82
C ALA A 150 -10.58 -12.40 -18.43
N GLN A 151 -10.81 -11.15 -18.04
CA GLN A 151 -11.49 -10.83 -16.77
C GLN A 151 -12.93 -11.35 -16.76
N ASP A 152 -13.68 -11.18 -17.86
CA ASP A 152 -15.05 -11.73 -17.98
C ASP A 152 -15.05 -13.27 -17.94
N TRP A 153 -14.06 -13.91 -18.57
CA TRP A 153 -13.90 -15.36 -18.54
C TRP A 153 -13.58 -15.84 -17.11
N LEU A 154 -12.66 -15.18 -16.41
CA LEU A 154 -12.30 -15.50 -15.03
C LEU A 154 -13.44 -15.23 -14.05
N ALA A 155 -14.28 -14.23 -14.27
CA ALA A 155 -15.47 -14.00 -13.45
C ALA A 155 -16.46 -15.19 -13.51
N GLN A 156 -16.47 -15.93 -14.62
CA GLN A 156 -17.35 -17.07 -14.83
C GLN A 156 -16.69 -18.41 -14.45
N ARG A 157 -15.39 -18.55 -14.72
CA ARG A 157 -14.66 -19.83 -14.66
C ARG A 157 -13.55 -19.86 -13.60
N GLY A 158 -13.16 -18.71 -13.06
CA GLY A 158 -11.99 -18.57 -12.17
C GLY A 158 -12.05 -19.46 -10.94
N ALA A 159 -13.24 -19.66 -10.37
CA ALA A 159 -13.44 -20.53 -9.21
C ALA A 159 -12.99 -21.98 -9.46
N GLU A 160 -13.03 -22.48 -10.70
CA GLU A 160 -12.53 -23.82 -11.07
C GLU A 160 -11.03 -23.99 -10.77
N PHE A 161 -10.30 -22.87 -10.73
CA PHE A 161 -8.86 -22.79 -10.45
C PHE A 161 -8.56 -22.22 -9.06
N GLY A 162 -9.59 -21.91 -8.28
CA GLY A 162 -9.45 -21.18 -7.03
C GLY A 162 -9.16 -19.68 -7.22
N LEU A 163 -9.27 -19.12 -8.41
CA LEU A 163 -9.03 -17.70 -8.67
C LEU A 163 -10.32 -16.91 -8.50
N CYS A 164 -10.30 -15.92 -7.61
CA CYS A 164 -11.49 -15.14 -7.29
C CYS A 164 -11.22 -13.65 -7.42
N GLN A 165 -12.15 -12.95 -8.08
CA GLN A 165 -12.25 -11.51 -7.96
C GLN A 165 -12.64 -11.19 -6.51
N ILE A 166 -11.86 -10.35 -5.84
CA ILE A 166 -12.07 -10.04 -4.42
C ILE A 166 -12.82 -8.72 -4.24
N TYR A 167 -12.57 -7.75 -5.11
CA TYR A 167 -13.14 -6.40 -5.03
C TYR A 167 -14.09 -6.15 -6.20
N ALA A 168 -15.33 -5.78 -5.90
CA ALA A 168 -16.37 -5.55 -6.91
C ALA A 168 -16.03 -4.39 -7.87
N ASN A 169 -15.30 -3.39 -7.40
CA ASN A 169 -14.82 -2.25 -8.21
C ASN A 169 -13.56 -2.54 -9.02
N GLU A 170 -12.89 -3.69 -8.83
CA GLU A 170 -11.62 -4.03 -9.46
C GLU A 170 -11.73 -5.38 -10.18
N ARG A 171 -12.41 -5.37 -11.33
CA ARG A 171 -12.62 -6.57 -12.18
C ARG A 171 -11.35 -7.25 -12.68
N TRP A 172 -10.21 -6.59 -12.55
CA TRP A 172 -8.89 -7.09 -12.91
C TRP A 172 -8.19 -7.81 -11.76
N HIS A 173 -8.55 -7.57 -10.49
CA HIS A 173 -7.83 -8.03 -9.30
C HIS A 173 -8.30 -9.43 -8.88
N PHE A 174 -7.40 -10.42 -8.98
CA PHE A 174 -7.65 -11.80 -8.60
C PHE A 174 -6.70 -12.27 -7.51
N GLU A 175 -7.23 -13.05 -6.57
CA GLU A 175 -6.45 -13.72 -5.53
C GLU A 175 -6.77 -15.21 -5.49
N LEU A 176 -5.85 -16.01 -4.94
CA LEU A 176 -6.07 -17.43 -4.72
C LEU A 176 -6.99 -17.64 -3.50
N ARG A 177 -8.03 -18.44 -3.71
CA ARG A 177 -8.98 -18.96 -2.72
C ARG A 177 -9.15 -20.46 -3.00
N PRO A 178 -8.28 -21.33 -2.45
CA PRO A 178 -8.29 -22.76 -2.80
C PRO A 178 -9.65 -23.43 -2.55
N ALA A 179 -10.36 -22.98 -1.52
CA ALA A 179 -11.71 -23.47 -1.19
C ALA A 179 -12.77 -23.16 -2.28
N ALA A 180 -12.51 -22.22 -3.18
CA ALA A 180 -13.44 -21.83 -4.23
C ALA A 180 -13.67 -22.93 -5.28
N VAL A 181 -12.70 -23.84 -5.45
CA VAL A 181 -12.87 -25.02 -6.32
C VAL A 181 -14.06 -25.88 -5.88
N ALA A 182 -14.29 -25.99 -4.56
CA ALA A 182 -15.39 -26.77 -4.00
C ALA A 182 -16.64 -25.93 -3.71
N ASN A 183 -16.46 -24.66 -3.35
CA ASN A 183 -17.54 -23.84 -2.76
C ASN A 183 -17.94 -22.61 -3.59
N GLY A 184 -17.26 -22.35 -4.70
CA GLY A 184 -17.33 -21.08 -5.41
C GLY A 184 -16.58 -19.96 -4.67
N CYS A 185 -16.43 -18.82 -5.35
CA CYS A 185 -15.75 -17.67 -4.78
C CYS A 185 -16.51 -17.08 -3.57
N PRO A 186 -15.78 -16.51 -2.59
CA PRO A 186 -16.42 -15.76 -1.51
C PRO A 186 -17.18 -14.56 -2.07
N LEU A 187 -18.07 -13.99 -1.24
CA LEU A 187 -18.67 -12.70 -1.57
C LEU A 187 -17.57 -11.64 -1.74
N MET A 188 -17.67 -10.87 -2.81
CA MET A 188 -16.77 -9.75 -3.05
C MET A 188 -16.99 -8.65 -2.01
N TYR A 189 -15.90 -8.01 -1.61
CA TYR A 189 -15.92 -6.72 -0.95
C TYR A 189 -16.31 -5.62 -1.95
N GLU A 190 -16.87 -4.50 -1.49
CA GLU A 190 -17.20 -3.39 -2.41
C GLU A 190 -15.93 -2.85 -3.07
N ASN A 191 -14.90 -2.69 -2.24
CA ASN A 191 -13.57 -2.19 -2.57
C ASN A 191 -12.61 -2.52 -1.40
N PRO A 192 -11.30 -2.28 -1.54
CA PRO A 192 -10.31 -2.59 -0.51
C PRO A 192 -10.65 -2.06 0.89
N THR A 193 -11.32 -0.91 1.03
CA THR A 193 -11.63 -0.33 2.36
C THR A 193 -12.61 -1.18 3.19
N THR A 194 -13.32 -2.11 2.56
CA THR A 194 -14.28 -3.00 3.24
C THR A 194 -13.68 -4.38 3.55
N ASP A 195 -12.44 -4.64 3.16
CA ASP A 195 -11.71 -5.88 3.46
C ASP A 195 -10.94 -5.74 4.77
N PRO A 196 -11.23 -6.55 5.82
CA PRO A 196 -10.54 -6.47 7.09
C PRO A 196 -9.02 -6.64 7.02
N ARG A 197 -8.49 -7.29 5.98
CA ARG A 197 -7.05 -7.51 5.80
C ARG A 197 -6.31 -6.23 5.46
N THR A 198 -6.98 -5.28 4.80
CA THR A 198 -6.41 -4.02 4.34
C THR A 198 -6.47 -2.91 5.39
N GLN A 199 -7.19 -3.14 6.50
CA GLN A 199 -7.46 -2.18 7.57
C GLN A 199 -6.52 -2.33 8.79
N ARG A 200 -5.42 -3.07 8.64
CA ARG A 200 -4.49 -3.39 9.74
C ARG A 200 -3.48 -2.27 10.01
#